data_AF-A0A7S2TRV2-F1
#
_entry.id   AF-A0A7S2TRV2-F1
#
_cell.length_a   1.000
_cell.length_b   1.000
_cell.length_c   1.000
_cell.angle_alpha   90.00
_cell.angle_beta   90.00
_cell.angle_gamma   90.00
#
_symmetry.space_group_name_H-M   'P 1'
#
loop_
_entity.id
_entity.type
_entity.pdbx_description
1 polymer ?
#
loop_
_entity_poly.entity_id
_entity_poly.type
_entity_poly.pdbx_seq_one_letter_code
_entity_poly.pdbx_strand_id
1 'polypeptide(L)'
;VTMASEEEAGLVSWGGTACAIVLGVSTWMVFCYSRRDAPFLVRLATVWCWWNTFSIIYLLPIDLAPSTAAGGSLVSIWSFMYWTSFILAWTIIPVAWYYYEAGDFTPWAKFRYALRANLKFYAIAAVLLIIFAIVVVVNHGMNEAGPIGVLIFLSNTWGLSLYI
;
A
#
# COMPACT_ATOMS: atom_id res chain seq x y z
N VAL A 1 26.00 -8.39 27.63
CA VAL A 1 24.61 -8.90 27.56
C VAL A 1 23.63 -7.88 28.14
N THR A 2 23.89 -7.32 29.33
CA THR A 2 23.00 -6.31 29.95
C THR A 2 22.94 -4.96 29.22
N MET A 3 24.06 -4.45 28.70
CA MET A 3 24.05 -3.17 27.97
C MET A 3 23.30 -3.21 26.62
N ALA A 4 23.41 -4.33 25.89
CA ALA A 4 22.70 -4.49 24.61
C ALA A 4 21.18 -4.59 24.81
N SER A 5 20.72 -5.24 25.89
CA SER A 5 19.29 -5.31 26.20
C SER A 5 18.70 -3.98 26.66
N GLU A 6 19.49 -3.10 27.29
CA GLU A 6 19.03 -1.75 27.67
C GLU A 6 18.90 -0.84 26.44
N GLU A 7 19.82 -0.95 25.48
CA GLU A 7 19.78 -0.22 24.21
C GLU A 7 18.57 -0.65 23.35
N GLU A 8 18.31 -1.97 23.26
CA GLU A 8 17.12 -2.50 22.60
C GLU A 8 15.81 -2.00 23.23
N ALA A 9 15.73 -2.00 24.57
CA ALA A 9 14.55 -1.47 25.28
C ALA A 9 14.34 0.03 25.03
N GLY A 10 15.42 0.81 24.96
CA GLY A 10 15.40 2.22 24.60
C GLY A 10 14.89 2.45 23.18
N LEU A 11 15.36 1.67 22.21
CA LEU A 11 14.94 1.72 20.80
C LEU A 11 13.45 1.39 20.63
N VAL A 12 12.95 0.37 21.31
CA VAL A 12 11.52 0.00 21.27
C VAL A 12 10.64 1.08 21.88
N SER A 13 11.06 1.66 23.01
CA SER A 13 10.35 2.77 23.66
C SER A 13 10.30 4.02 22.76
N TRP A 14 11.44 4.35 22.14
CA TRP A 14 11.52 5.41 21.14
C TRP A 14 10.60 5.14 19.94
N GLY A 15 10.59 3.92 19.41
CA GLY A 15 9.69 3.52 18.32
C GLY A 15 8.21 3.71 18.66
N GLY A 16 7.79 3.34 19.88
CA GLY A 16 6.43 3.55 20.35
C GLY A 16 6.03 5.03 20.43
N THR A 17 6.92 5.89 20.97
CA THR A 17 6.67 7.34 21.03
C THR A 17 6.65 7.98 19.64
N ALA A 18 7.57 7.61 18.76
CA ALA A 18 7.60 8.07 17.37
C ALA A 18 6.32 7.68 16.61
N CYS A 19 5.84 6.44 16.79
CA CYS A 19 4.58 5.97 16.22
C CYS A 19 3.39 6.83 16.64
N ALA A 20 3.25 7.13 17.94
CA ALA A 20 2.18 7.97 18.46
C ALA A 20 2.23 9.41 17.92
N ILE A 21 3.44 9.99 17.81
CA ILE A 21 3.64 11.33 17.24
C ILE A 21 3.26 11.34 15.76
N VAL A 22 3.74 10.37 14.97
CA VAL A 22 3.43 10.27 13.54
C VAL A 22 1.92 10.14 13.31
N LEU A 23 1.24 9.33 14.11
CA LEU A 23 -0.22 9.19 14.11
C LEU A 23 -0.91 10.52 14.40
N GLY A 24 -0.49 11.20 15.46
CA GLY A 24 -1.04 12.48 15.88
C GLY A 24 -0.86 13.55 14.82
N VAL A 25 0.33 13.68 14.25
CA VAL A 25 0.65 14.63 13.18
C VAL A 25 -0.16 14.32 11.91
N SER A 26 -0.21 13.05 11.49
CA SER A 26 -0.98 12.64 10.30
C SER A 26 -2.47 12.97 10.45
N THR A 27 -3.02 12.68 11.63
CA THR A 27 -4.40 13.00 11.97
C THR A 27 -4.63 14.50 11.98
N TRP A 28 -3.77 15.25 12.68
CA TRP A 28 -3.80 16.71 12.77
C TRP A 28 -3.80 17.36 11.39
N MET A 29 -2.89 16.96 10.50
CA MET A 29 -2.80 17.49 9.15
C MET A 29 -4.09 17.24 8.35
N VAL A 30 -4.68 16.05 8.43
CA VAL A 30 -5.97 15.78 7.77
C VAL A 30 -7.12 16.57 8.40
N PHE A 31 -7.08 16.87 9.70
CA PHE A 31 -8.09 17.73 10.31
C PHE A 31 -7.94 19.20 9.90
N CYS A 32 -6.72 19.72 9.81
CA CYS A 32 -6.45 21.11 9.46
C CYS A 32 -6.58 21.41 7.96
N TYR A 33 -6.14 20.50 7.09
CA TYR A 33 -6.03 20.76 5.64
C TYR A 33 -7.12 20.09 4.79
N SER A 34 -7.87 19.13 5.34
CA SER A 34 -8.96 18.51 4.57
C SER A 34 -10.08 19.50 4.30
N ARG A 35 -10.59 19.49 3.06
CA ARG A 35 -11.82 20.19 2.69
C ARG A 35 -12.96 19.79 3.64
N ARG A 36 -13.81 20.74 4.02
CA ARG A 36 -14.93 20.50 4.96
C ARG A 36 -15.92 19.44 4.46
N ASP A 37 -16.12 19.36 3.15
CA ASP A 37 -17.02 18.39 2.51
C ASP A 37 -16.31 17.09 2.12
N ALA A 38 -15.07 16.88 2.57
CA ALA A 38 -14.36 15.66 2.25
C ALA A 38 -15.04 14.46 2.95
N PRO A 39 -15.33 13.39 2.22
CA PRO A 39 -15.97 12.22 2.80
C PRO A 39 -15.08 11.56 3.86
N PHE A 40 -15.72 11.05 4.91
CA PHE A 40 -15.03 10.42 6.04
C PHE A 40 -14.08 9.30 5.61
N LEU A 41 -14.50 8.43 4.69
CA LEU A 41 -13.67 7.32 4.21
C LEU A 41 -12.37 7.80 3.57
N VAL A 42 -12.42 8.89 2.78
CA VAL A 42 -11.22 9.47 2.14
C VAL A 42 -10.30 10.06 3.20
N ARG A 43 -10.83 10.78 4.19
CA ARG A 43 -10.02 11.32 5.29
C ARG A 43 -9.32 10.19 6.07
N LEU A 44 -10.05 9.12 6.39
CA LEU A 44 -9.49 7.95 7.09
C LEU A 44 -8.41 7.25 6.26
N ALA A 45 -8.66 7.04 4.97
CA ALA A 45 -7.70 6.44 4.05
C ALA A 45 -6.42 7.27 3.94
N THR A 46 -6.53 8.60 3.90
CA THR A 46 -5.37 9.51 3.88
C THR A 46 -4.55 9.43 5.17
N VAL A 47 -5.19 9.47 6.34
CA VAL A 47 -4.49 9.33 7.63
C VAL A 47 -3.74 8.00 7.69
N TRP A 48 -4.39 6.90 7.26
CA TRP A 48 -3.77 5.59 7.25
C TRP A 48 -2.58 5.52 6.29
N CYS A 49 -2.72 6.07 5.08
CA CYS A 49 -1.66 6.12 4.07
C CYS A 49 -0.43 6.89 4.58
N TRP A 50 -0.65 8.06 5.20
CA TRP A 50 0.42 8.87 5.75
C TRP A 50 1.10 8.22 6.93
N TRP A 51 0.35 7.62 7.84
CA TRP A 51 0.94 6.88 8.95
C TRP A 51 1.80 5.72 8.44
N ASN A 52 1.30 4.93 7.50
CA ASN A 52 2.05 3.83 6.90
C ASN A 52 3.33 4.34 6.22
N THR A 53 3.27 5.44 5.46
CA THR A 53 4.44 6.03 4.79
C THR A 53 5.48 6.55 5.79
N PHE A 54 5.07 7.31 6.81
CA PHE A 54 5.99 7.90 7.78
C PHE A 54 6.52 6.91 8.81
N SER A 55 5.88 5.75 8.97
CA SER A 55 6.34 4.75 9.92
C SER A 55 7.71 4.16 9.61
N ILE A 56 8.19 4.29 8.37
CA ILE A 56 9.55 3.89 7.99
C ILE A 56 10.63 4.63 8.78
N ILE A 57 10.34 5.86 9.25
CA ILE A 57 11.28 6.69 10.02
C ILE A 57 11.68 6.00 11.32
N TYR A 58 10.76 5.29 11.97
CA TYR A 58 11.03 4.61 13.24
C TYR A 58 11.22 3.10 13.10
N LEU A 59 10.65 2.48 12.06
CA LEU A 59 10.83 1.04 11.82
C LEU A 59 12.22 0.72 11.29
N LEU A 60 12.79 1.57 10.43
CA LEU A 60 14.11 1.31 9.82
C LEU A 60 15.23 1.22 10.89
N PRO A 61 15.34 2.13 11.88
CA PRO A 61 16.34 1.98 12.94
C PRO A 61 16.14 0.72 13.80
N ILE A 62 14.89 0.30 14.04
CA ILE A 62 14.56 -0.91 14.79
C ILE A 62 14.93 -2.17 14.00
N ASP A 63 14.77 -2.13 12.67
CA ASP A 63 15.13 -3.21 11.75
C ASP A 63 16.64 -3.39 11.59
N LEU A 64 17.38 -2.27 11.58
CA LEU A 64 18.84 -2.27 11.51
C LEU A 64 19.51 -2.56 12.86
N ALA A 65 18.77 -2.48 13.97
CA ALA A 65 19.30 -2.79 15.29
C ALA A 65 19.68 -4.28 15.36
N PRO A 66 20.86 -4.63 15.92
CA PRO A 66 21.31 -6.01 16.03
C PRO A 66 20.48 -6.77 17.06
N SER A 67 19.26 -7.17 16.68
CA SER A 67 18.31 -7.83 17.58
C SER A 67 18.41 -9.35 17.47
N THR A 68 18.64 -10.00 18.62
CA THR A 68 18.65 -11.48 18.71
C THR A 68 17.26 -12.07 19.00
N ALA A 69 16.26 -11.24 19.30
CA ALA A 69 14.95 -11.67 19.81
C ALA A 69 13.72 -11.21 18.98
N ALA A 70 13.88 -10.41 17.92
CA ALA A 70 12.75 -9.69 17.29
C ALA A 70 12.37 -10.11 15.86
N GLY A 71 13.10 -11.03 15.23
CA GLY A 71 12.92 -11.35 13.81
C GLY A 71 11.48 -11.72 13.40
N GLY A 72 10.76 -12.50 14.22
CA GLY A 72 9.39 -12.91 13.90
C GLY A 72 8.34 -11.80 14.09
N SER A 73 8.50 -10.95 15.10
CA SER A 73 7.57 -9.83 15.36
C SER A 73 7.70 -8.76 14.28
N LEU A 74 8.93 -8.47 13.86
CA LEU A 74 9.22 -7.42 12.89
C LEU A 74 8.73 -7.80 11.48
N VAL A 75 8.92 -9.05 11.05
CA VAL A 75 8.35 -9.57 9.79
C VAL A 75 6.83 -9.46 9.79
N SER A 76 6.19 -9.71 10.93
CA SER A 76 4.74 -9.58 11.07
C SER A 76 4.27 -8.13 10.92
N ILE A 77 5.00 -7.17 11.50
CA ILE A 77 4.73 -5.72 11.36
C ILE A 77 4.88 -5.28 9.90
N TRP A 78 6.00 -5.63 9.27
CA TRP A 78 6.23 -5.34 7.85
C TRP A 78 5.17 -5.96 6.95
N SER A 79 4.79 -7.20 7.21
CA SER A 79 3.71 -7.89 6.47
C SER A 79 2.38 -7.18 6.64
N PHE A 80 2.02 -6.79 7.87
CA PHE A 80 0.78 -6.06 8.14
C PHE A 80 0.75 -4.72 7.39
N MET A 81 1.84 -3.96 7.43
CA MET A 81 1.94 -2.69 6.71
C MET A 81 1.85 -2.86 5.21
N TYR A 82 2.54 -3.86 4.66
CA TYR A 82 2.48 -4.20 3.25
C TYR A 82 1.05 -4.53 2.82
N TRP A 83 0.39 -5.47 3.51
CA TRP A 83 -0.95 -5.91 3.14
C TRP A 83 -2.00 -4.81 3.29
N THR A 84 -1.90 -3.99 4.32
CA THR A 84 -2.82 -2.86 4.50
C THR A 84 -2.66 -1.81 3.40
N SER A 85 -1.42 -1.45 3.03
CA SER A 85 -1.16 -0.56 1.91
C SER A 85 -1.61 -1.14 0.57
N PHE A 86 -1.42 -2.45 0.37
CA PHE A 86 -1.89 -3.15 -0.82
C PHE A 86 -3.42 -3.10 -0.94
N ILE A 87 -4.14 -3.43 0.12
CA ILE A 87 -5.62 -3.38 0.14
C ILE A 87 -6.12 -1.94 -0.04
N LEU A 88 -5.44 -0.97 0.55
CA LEU A 88 -5.82 0.44 0.42
C LEU A 88 -5.70 0.91 -1.04
N ALA A 89 -4.57 0.61 -1.68
CA ALA A 89 -4.26 1.03 -3.04
C ALA A 89 -5.11 0.33 -4.10
N TRP A 90 -5.31 -0.99 -3.97
CA TRP A 90 -6.00 -1.78 -4.99
C TRP A 90 -7.51 -1.92 -4.74
N THR A 91 -7.99 -1.75 -3.51
CA THR A 91 -9.41 -1.96 -3.23
C THR A 91 -10.09 -0.68 -2.78
N ILE A 92 -9.62 -0.09 -1.67
CA ILE A 92 -10.36 0.99 -1.01
C ILE A 92 -10.36 2.26 -1.86
N ILE A 93 -9.20 2.70 -2.35
CA ILE A 93 -9.08 3.94 -3.13
C ILE A 93 -9.86 3.85 -4.44
N PRO A 94 -9.72 2.81 -5.28
CA PRO A 94 -10.47 2.72 -6.54
C PRO A 94 -11.98 2.57 -6.31
N VAL A 95 -12.41 1.82 -5.29
CA VAL A 95 -13.85 1.72 -4.97
C VAL A 95 -14.38 3.07 -4.50
N ALA A 96 -13.64 3.80 -3.67
CA ALA A 96 -14.02 5.14 -3.22
C ALA A 96 -14.18 6.09 -4.41
N TRP A 97 -13.24 6.06 -5.36
CA TRP A 97 -13.32 6.84 -6.60
C TRP A 97 -14.65 6.61 -7.33
N TYR A 98 -14.96 5.36 -7.70
CA TYR A 98 -16.19 5.04 -8.42
C TYR A 98 -17.47 5.26 -7.60
N TYR A 99 -17.38 5.17 -6.27
CA TYR A 99 -18.52 5.41 -5.38
C TYR A 99 -18.93 6.89 -5.36
N TYR A 100 -17.97 7.81 -5.33
CA TYR A 100 -18.23 9.25 -5.34
C TYR A 100 -18.56 9.78 -6.73
N GLU A 101 -18.07 9.12 -7.79
CA GLU A 101 -18.44 9.43 -9.18
C GLU A 101 -19.87 8.97 -9.51
N ALA A 102 -20.40 7.96 -8.83
CA ALA A 102 -21.74 7.47 -9.08
C ALA A 102 -22.80 8.53 -8.74
N GLY A 103 -23.67 8.85 -9.70
CA GLY A 103 -24.80 9.77 -9.52
C GLY A 103 -26.01 9.17 -8.79
N ASP A 104 -25.96 7.89 -8.40
CA ASP A 104 -27.11 7.19 -7.81
C ASP A 104 -27.52 7.76 -6.44
N PHE A 105 -28.84 7.80 -6.18
CA PHE A 105 -29.41 8.36 -4.95
C PHE A 105 -29.33 7.43 -3.73
N THR A 106 -29.08 6.12 -3.93
CA THR A 106 -29.02 5.15 -2.83
C THR A 106 -27.58 4.69 -2.56
N PRO A 107 -27.06 4.76 -1.32
CA PRO A 107 -25.68 4.36 -0.97
C PRO A 107 -25.33 2.93 -1.40
N TRP A 108 -26.28 2.01 -1.28
CA TRP A 108 -26.08 0.62 -1.66
C TRP A 108 -25.98 0.40 -3.17
N ALA A 109 -26.71 1.18 -3.97
CA ALA A 109 -26.61 1.15 -5.42
C ALA A 109 -25.23 1.65 -5.88
N LYS A 110 -24.75 2.76 -5.28
CA LYS A 110 -23.41 3.32 -5.50
C LYS A 110 -22.30 2.31 -5.21
N PHE A 111 -22.38 1.60 -4.08
CA PHE A 111 -21.38 0.60 -3.72
C PHE A 111 -21.33 -0.57 -4.71
N ARG A 112 -22.49 -1.10 -5.10
CA ARG A 112 -22.57 -2.17 -6.11
C ARG A 112 -22.07 -1.71 -7.48
N TYR A 113 -22.38 -0.47 -7.87
CA TYR A 113 -21.88 0.11 -9.10
C TYR A 113 -20.35 0.21 -9.06
N ALA A 114 -19.79 0.78 -8.00
CA ALA A 114 -18.35 0.93 -7.80
C ALA A 114 -17.61 -0.41 -7.85
N LEU A 115 -18.16 -1.44 -7.19
CA LEU A 115 -17.56 -2.77 -7.19
C LEU A 115 -17.57 -3.40 -8.60
N ARG A 116 -18.69 -3.28 -9.35
CA ARG A 116 -18.75 -3.79 -10.73
C ARG A 116 -17.83 -3.05 -11.67
N ALA A 117 -17.73 -1.72 -11.54
CA ALA A 117 -16.82 -0.91 -12.35
C ALA A 117 -15.36 -1.31 -12.09
N ASN A 118 -14.99 -1.47 -10.82
CA ASN A 118 -13.64 -1.90 -10.45
C ASN A 118 -13.34 -3.33 -10.94
N LEU A 119 -14.29 -4.27 -10.80
CA LEU A 119 -14.12 -5.63 -11.31
C LEU A 119 -13.96 -5.68 -12.84
N LYS A 120 -14.70 -4.83 -13.58
CA LYS A 120 -14.53 -4.70 -15.04
C LYS A 120 -13.13 -4.21 -15.40
N PHE A 121 -12.61 -3.20 -14.69
CA PHE A 121 -11.24 -2.71 -14.87
C PHE A 121 -10.23 -3.84 -14.67
N TYR A 122 -10.36 -4.62 -13.58
CA TYR A 122 -9.49 -5.76 -13.33
C TYR A 122 -9.60 -6.86 -14.38
N ALA A 123 -10.81 -7.17 -14.85
CA ALA A 123 -11.01 -8.15 -15.91
C ALA A 123 -10.32 -7.72 -17.22
N ILE A 124 -10.45 -6.44 -17.61
CA ILE A 124 -9.79 -5.91 -18.81
C ILE A 124 -8.26 -5.95 -18.64
N ALA A 125 -7.74 -5.50 -17.50
CA ALA A 125 -6.31 -5.54 -17.21
C ALA A 125 -5.76 -6.98 -17.23
N ALA A 126 -6.50 -7.95 -16.68
CA ALA A 126 -6.12 -9.36 -16.72
C ALA A 126 -6.09 -9.92 -18.14
N VAL A 127 -7.08 -9.59 -18.98
CA VAL A 127 -7.10 -10.00 -20.40
C VAL A 127 -5.92 -9.42 -21.15
N LEU A 128 -5.61 -8.12 -20.96
CA LEU A 128 -4.45 -7.48 -21.59
C LEU A 128 -3.13 -8.14 -21.14
N LEU A 129 -3.00 -8.46 -19.86
CA LEU A 129 -1.83 -9.14 -19.32
C LEU A 129 -1.66 -10.56 -19.87
N ILE A 130 -2.76 -11.30 -20.06
CA ILE A 130 -2.75 -12.63 -20.69
C ILE A 130 -2.34 -12.52 -22.17
N ILE A 131 -2.91 -11.58 -22.92
CA ILE A 131 -2.54 -11.35 -24.33
C ILE A 131 -1.06 -11.03 -24.43
N PHE A 132 -0.57 -10.11 -23.59
CA PHE A 132 0.84 -9.75 -23.54
C PHE A 132 1.74 -10.96 -23.23
N ALA A 133 1.36 -11.78 -22.23
CA ALA A 133 2.09 -12.99 -21.89
C ALA A 133 2.14 -13.98 -23.06
N ILE A 134 1.02 -14.18 -23.78
CA ILE A 134 0.97 -15.05 -24.97
C ILE A 134 1.91 -14.52 -26.06
N VAL A 135 1.88 -13.21 -26.35
CA VAL A 135 2.75 -12.59 -27.36
C VAL A 135 4.22 -12.82 -27.01
N VAL A 136 4.61 -12.68 -25.74
CA VAL A 136 6.01 -12.90 -25.34
C VAL A 136 6.40 -14.37 -25.49
N VAL A 137 5.55 -15.31 -25.06
CA VAL A 137 5.83 -16.75 -25.18
C VAL A 137 5.98 -17.18 -26.64
N VAL A 138 5.15 -16.66 -27.54
CA VAL A 138 5.22 -16.98 -28.97
C VAL A 138 6.48 -16.42 -29.63
N ASN A 139 6.90 -15.19 -29.28
CA ASN A 139 8.05 -14.54 -29.93
C ASN A 139 9.41 -14.98 -29.38
N HIS A 140 9.50 -15.34 -28.09
CA HIS A 140 10.78 -15.60 -27.43
C HIS A 140 10.94 -17.04 -26.91
N GLY A 141 9.90 -17.87 -27.02
CA GLY A 141 9.89 -19.23 -26.48
C GLY A 141 9.81 -19.29 -24.94
N MET A 142 9.48 -20.46 -24.39
CA MET A 142 9.49 -20.70 -22.95
C MET A 142 10.91 -21.00 -22.46
N ASN A 143 11.79 -20.01 -22.47
CA ASN A 143 13.02 -20.12 -21.70
C ASN A 143 12.67 -19.96 -20.20
N GLU A 144 13.35 -20.66 -19.28
CA GLU A 144 13.00 -20.64 -17.84
C GLU A 144 13.06 -19.23 -17.22
N ALA A 145 13.80 -18.31 -17.85
CA ALA A 145 13.88 -16.90 -17.51
C ALA A 145 12.75 -16.02 -18.10
N GLY A 146 11.93 -16.54 -19.00
CA GLY A 146 10.91 -15.81 -19.75
C GLY A 146 9.84 -15.13 -18.88
N PRO A 147 9.16 -15.85 -17.96
CA PRO A 147 8.14 -15.26 -17.10
C PRO A 147 8.68 -14.17 -16.17
N ILE A 148 9.89 -14.39 -15.64
CA ILE A 148 10.56 -13.43 -14.75
C ILE A 148 10.98 -12.19 -15.55
N GLY A 149 11.51 -12.36 -16.77
CA GLY A 149 11.86 -11.26 -17.67
C GLY A 149 10.65 -10.39 -18.03
N VAL A 150 9.49 -11.01 -18.27
CA VAL A 150 8.21 -10.30 -18.51
C VAL A 150 7.82 -9.45 -17.30
N LEU A 151 7.90 -10.02 -16.09
CA LEU A 151 7.58 -9.30 -14.85
C LEU A 151 8.54 -8.13 -14.60
N ILE A 152 9.83 -8.32 -14.84
CA ILE A 152 10.85 -7.26 -14.73
C ILE A 152 10.56 -6.15 -15.73
N PHE A 153 10.28 -6.49 -16.99
CA PHE A 153 9.94 -5.51 -18.03
C PHE A 153 8.67 -4.71 -17.68
N LEU A 154 7.60 -5.38 -17.22
CA LEU A 154 6.36 -4.72 -16.80
C LEU A 154 6.57 -3.79 -15.60
N SER A 155 7.36 -4.22 -14.61
CA SER A 155 7.75 -3.39 -13.47
C SER A 155 8.49 -2.12 -13.91
N ASN A 156 9.45 -2.26 -14.84
CA ASN A 156 10.21 -1.14 -15.38
C ASN A 156 9.34 -0.21 -16.25
N THR A 157 8.37 -0.75 -16.98
CA THR A 157 7.45 0.04 -17.82
C THR A 157 6.62 0.99 -16.96
N TRP A 158 6.15 0.56 -15.79
CA TRP A 158 5.45 1.45 -14.85
C TRP A 158 6.29 2.67 -14.46
N GLY A 159 7.59 2.48 -14.19
CA GLY A 159 8.51 3.57 -13.87
C GLY A 159 8.70 4.56 -15.01
N LEU A 160 8.77 4.07 -16.26
CA LEU A 160 8.88 4.93 -17.45
C LEU A 160 7.58 5.69 -17.76
N SER A 161 6.42 5.09 -17.51
CA SER A 161 5.11 5.74 -17.70
C SER A 161 4.87 6.94 -16.77
N LEU A 162 5.60 7.05 -15.65
CA LEU A 162 5.55 8.21 -14.75
C LEU A 162 6.51 9.35 -15.18
N TYR A 163 7.46 9.05 -16.06
CA TYR A 163 8.43 10.02 -16.57
C TYR A 163 7.95 10.79 -17.79
N ILE A 164 7.00 10.21 -18.55
CA ILE A 164 6.32 10.83 -19.71
C ILE A 164 5.02 11.46 -19.27
#